data_AF-A0AAD4WDW3-F1
#
_entry.id   AF-A0AAD4WDW3-F1
#
_cell.length_a   1.000
_cell.length_b   1.000
_cell.length_c   1.000
_cell.angle_alpha   90.00
_cell.angle_beta   90.00
_cell.angle_gamma   90.00
#
_symmetry.space_group_name_H-M   'P 1'
#
loop_
_entity.id
_entity.type
_entity.pdbx_description
1 polymer ?
#
loop_
_entity_poly.entity_id
_entity_poly.type
_entity_poly.pdbx_seq_one_letter_code
_entity_poly.pdbx_strand_id
1 'polypeptide(L)'
;MLKKLFYRILNDVVNHKPYFRQKKDGLGRQGLSPMQKLTAVFSMCAWGCLDDATNEYCRLSESTALESLRKFYCTVEAVYGQWYLRSPNLADLYKLLHKASH
;
A
#
# COMPACT_ATOMS: atom_id res chain seq x y z
N MET A 1 -1.52 1.22 12.28
CA MET A 1 -1.12 -0.07 11.68
C MET A 1 0.01 -0.69 12.48
N LEU A 2 0.03 -2.02 12.66
CA LEU A 2 1.13 -2.72 13.33
C LEU A 2 2.44 -2.57 12.52
N LYS A 3 3.53 -2.11 13.16
CA LYS A 3 4.84 -1.85 12.52
C LYS A 3 5.36 -3.06 11.73
N LYS A 4 5.21 -4.27 12.27
CA LYS A 4 5.62 -5.52 11.61
C LYS A 4 4.85 -5.78 10.30
N LEU A 5 3.55 -5.50 10.30
CA LEU A 5 2.71 -5.67 9.11
C LEU A 5 3.09 -4.66 8.03
N PHE A 6 3.32 -3.40 8.41
CA PHE A 6 3.76 -2.37 7.49
C PHE A 6 5.03 -2.77 6.73
N TYR A 7 6.07 -3.23 7.45
CA TYR A 7 7.31 -3.64 6.80
C TYR A 7 7.16 -4.89 5.92
N ARG A 8 6.27 -5.81 6.28
CA ARG A 8 5.95 -6.96 5.43
C ARG A 8 5.36 -6.50 4.10
N ILE A 9 4.33 -5.65 4.15
CA ILE A 9 3.69 -5.10 2.95
C ILE A 9 4.70 -4.28 2.14
N LEU A 10 5.50 -3.45 2.79
CA LEU A 10 6.55 -2.66 2.13
C LEU A 10 7.52 -3.55 1.36
N ASN A 11 8.04 -4.61 1.98
CA ASN A 11 8.97 -5.53 1.34
C ASN A 11 8.30 -6.25 0.16
N ASP A 12 7.10 -6.78 0.35
CA ASP A 12 6.37 -7.50 -0.69
C ASP A 12 6.09 -6.59 -1.90
N VAL A 13 5.65 -5.36 -1.64
CA VAL A 13 5.35 -4.36 -2.70
C VAL A 13 6.61 -3.93 -3.45
N VAL A 14 7.71 -3.65 -2.75
CA VAL A 14 8.99 -3.22 -3.36
C VAL A 14 9.62 -4.34 -4.19
N ASN A 15 9.46 -5.59 -3.76
CA ASN A 15 9.96 -6.76 -4.48
C ASN A 15 9.11 -7.06 -5.71
N HIS A 16 7.79 -6.89 -5.62
CA HIS A 16 6.87 -7.20 -6.72
C HIS A 16 6.81 -6.09 -7.78
N LYS A 17 6.91 -4.81 -7.39
CA LYS A 17 6.87 -3.66 -8.32
C LYS A 17 8.10 -2.76 -8.18
N PRO A 18 9.00 -2.76 -9.19
CA PRO A 18 10.16 -1.86 -9.23
C PRO A 18 9.85 -0.36 -9.17
N TYR A 19 8.60 0.04 -9.41
CA TYR A 19 8.15 1.43 -9.26
C TYR A 19 8.30 1.96 -7.83
N PHE A 20 8.12 1.12 -6.82
CA PHE A 20 8.22 1.53 -5.43
C PHE A 20 9.67 1.67 -4.95
N ARG A 21 10.65 1.12 -5.69
CA ARG A 21 12.08 1.34 -5.40
C ARG A 21 12.40 2.83 -5.53
N GLN A 22 13.29 3.30 -4.67
CA GLN A 22 13.82 4.65 -4.78
C GLN A 22 14.68 4.74 -6.05
N LYS A 23 14.49 5.78 -6.85
CA LYS A 23 15.26 6.05 -8.06
C LYS A 23 15.68 7.52 -8.05
N LYS A 24 16.78 7.84 -8.71
CA LYS A 24 17.13 9.23 -8.99
C LYS A 24 16.23 9.77 -10.10
N ASP A 25 15.82 11.02 -9.99
CA ASP A 25 15.08 11.71 -11.04
C ASP A 25 16.02 12.09 -12.21
N GLY A 26 15.44 12.66 -13.28
CA GLY A 26 16.21 13.10 -14.46
C GLY A 26 17.22 14.22 -14.16
N LEU A 27 17.12 14.87 -12.98
CA LEU A 27 18.05 15.88 -12.49
C LEU A 27 19.07 15.31 -11.49
N GLY A 28 19.08 13.99 -11.27
CA GLY A 28 19.99 13.30 -10.37
C GLY A 28 19.64 13.39 -8.89
N ARG A 29 18.52 14.02 -8.51
CA ARG A 29 18.05 14.11 -7.13
C ARG A 29 17.45 12.78 -6.71
N GLN A 30 17.59 12.42 -5.44
CA GLN A 30 16.94 11.21 -4.93
C GLN A 30 15.42 11.42 -4.96
N GLY A 31 14.72 10.56 -5.72
CA GLY A 31 13.27 10.50 -5.67
C GLY A 31 12.78 9.93 -4.34
N LEU A 32 11.46 9.86 -4.19
CA LEU A 32 10.81 9.41 -2.96
C LEU A 32 11.19 7.98 -2.59
N SER A 33 11.44 7.78 -1.30
CA SER A 33 11.70 6.46 -0.74
C SER A 33 10.45 5.56 -0.82
N PRO A 34 10.63 4.23 -0.83
CA PRO A 34 9.51 3.29 -0.77
C PRO A 34 8.60 3.55 0.44
N MET A 35 9.19 3.89 1.59
CA MET A 35 8.45 4.16 2.82
C MET A 35 7.56 5.40 2.68
N GLN A 36 8.08 6.49 2.11
CA GLN A 36 7.28 7.70 1.85
C GLN A 36 6.12 7.41 0.89
N LYS A 37 6.38 6.69 -0.21
CA LYS A 37 5.34 6.30 -1.18
C LYS A 37 4.24 5.47 -0.52
N LEU A 38 4.62 4.48 0.31
CA LEU A 38 3.65 3.60 0.95
C LEU A 38 2.85 4.30 2.05
N THR A 39 3.50 5.14 2.85
CA THR A 39 2.82 5.96 3.86
C THR A 39 1.76 6.84 3.21
N ALA A 40 2.09 7.52 2.10
CA ALA A 40 1.13 8.34 1.38
C ALA A 40 -0.06 7.52 0.86
N VAL A 41 0.20 6.35 0.27
CA VAL A 41 -0.86 5.44 -0.17
C VAL A 41 -1.79 5.05 0.99
N PHE A 42 -1.26 4.73 2.16
CA PHE A 42 -2.07 4.42 3.34
C PHE A 42 -2.85 5.62 3.86
N SER A 43 -2.25 6.82 3.85
CA SER A 43 -2.95 8.06 4.18
C SER A 43 -4.13 8.30 3.24
N MET A 44 -3.92 8.16 1.93
CA MET A 44 -4.98 8.29 0.92
C MET A 44 -6.09 7.24 1.09
N CYS A 45 -5.75 6.00 1.48
CA CYS A 45 -6.74 4.97 1.78
C CYS A 45 -7.56 5.27 3.05
N ALA A 46 -6.96 5.91 4.05
CA ALA A 46 -7.60 6.19 5.33
C ALA A 46 -8.45 7.48 5.31
N TRP A 47 -7.93 8.53 4.67
CA TRP A 47 -8.50 9.89 4.76
C TRP A 47 -8.93 10.47 3.40
N GLY A 48 -8.61 9.78 2.29
CA GLY A 48 -8.83 10.29 0.93
C GLY A 48 -7.72 11.24 0.46
N CYS A 49 -7.85 11.75 -0.77
CA CYS A 49 -6.80 12.55 -1.41
C CYS A 49 -6.76 14.02 -0.94
N LEU A 50 -7.90 14.57 -0.46
CA LEU A 50 -8.03 15.99 -0.11
C LEU A 50 -7.37 16.35 1.23
N ASP A 51 -7.39 15.42 2.20
CA ASP A 51 -6.90 15.64 3.57
C ASP A 51 -5.39 15.32 3.71
N ASP A 52 -4.82 14.53 2.79
CA ASP A 52 -3.38 14.21 2.72
C ASP A 52 -2.53 15.33 2.08
N ALA A 53 -3.12 16.51 1.79
CA ALA A 53 -2.41 17.68 1.26
C ALA A 53 -1.30 18.22 2.20
N THR A 54 -1.28 17.75 3.45
CA THR A 54 -0.22 17.99 4.44
C THR A 54 1.04 17.17 4.20
N ASN A 55 0.95 16.08 3.45
CA ASN A 55 2.08 15.27 3.03
C ASN A 55 2.70 15.92 1.77
N GLU A 56 4.03 16.13 1.77
CA GLU A 56 4.75 16.71 0.62
C GLU A 56 4.43 15.99 -0.71
N TYR A 57 4.03 14.73 -0.60
CA TYR A 57 3.56 13.86 -1.67
C TYR A 57 2.31 14.36 -2.43
N CYS A 58 1.24 14.76 -1.75
CA CYS A 58 0.02 15.24 -2.40
C CYS A 58 0.23 16.62 -3.03
N ARG A 59 1.13 17.45 -2.49
CA ARG A 59 1.45 18.77 -3.07
C ARG A 59 2.27 18.66 -4.37
N LEU A 60 3.03 17.59 -4.56
CA LEU A 60 3.96 17.44 -5.69
C LEU A 60 3.33 16.89 -6.96
N SER A 61 2.28 16.08 -6.89
CA SER A 61 1.31 15.87 -7.97
C SER A 61 0.26 14.85 -7.56
N GLU A 62 -1.00 15.27 -7.56
CA GLU A 62 -2.16 14.39 -7.43
C GLU A 62 -2.07 13.20 -8.41
N SER A 63 -1.51 13.40 -9.60
CA SER A 63 -1.31 12.35 -10.61
C SER A 63 -0.30 11.28 -10.19
N THR A 64 0.85 11.63 -9.59
CA THR A 64 1.83 10.63 -9.12
C THR A 64 1.31 9.89 -7.90
N ALA A 65 0.56 10.57 -7.04
CA ALA A 65 -0.08 9.98 -5.88
C ALA A 65 -1.13 8.95 -6.26
N LEU A 66 -2.02 9.32 -7.17
CA LEU A 66 -3.03 8.44 -7.72
C LEU A 66 -2.43 7.27 -8.50
N GLU A 67 -1.35 7.50 -9.27
CA GLU A 67 -0.65 6.42 -9.97
C GLU A 67 -0.03 5.41 -9.01
N SER A 68 0.56 5.89 -7.90
CA SER A 68 1.12 5.01 -6.87
C SER A 68 0.05 4.22 -6.14
N LEU A 69 -1.09 4.84 -5.86
CA LEU A 69 -2.25 4.17 -5.29
C LEU A 69 -2.76 3.06 -6.21
N ARG A 70 -2.91 3.34 -7.52
CA ARG A 70 -3.30 2.34 -8.52
C ARG A 70 -2.31 1.18 -8.58
N LYS A 71 -1.01 1.48 -8.68
CA LYS A 71 0.05 0.45 -8.71
C LYS A 71 0.08 -0.37 -7.42
N PHE A 72 -0.19 0.26 -6.27
CA PHE A 72 -0.29 -0.43 -5.00
C PHE A 72 -1.46 -1.40 -5.00
N TYR A 73 -2.67 -0.99 -5.39
CA TYR A 73 -3.83 -1.88 -5.46
C TYR A 73 -3.58 -3.10 -6.34
N CYS A 74 -3.07 -2.92 -7.57
CA CYS A 74 -2.74 -4.04 -8.44
C CYS A 74 -1.69 -4.99 -7.82
N THR A 75 -0.77 -4.45 -7.03
CA THR A 75 0.26 -5.25 -6.34
C THR A 75 -0.34 -6.02 -5.17
N VAL A 76 -1.18 -5.37 -4.36
CA VAL A 76 -1.87 -6.00 -3.24
C VAL A 76 -2.79 -7.11 -3.74
N GLU A 77 -3.52 -6.88 -4.82
CA GLU A 77 -4.36 -7.89 -5.45
C GLU A 77 -3.52 -9.08 -5.95
N ALA A 78 -2.40 -8.83 -6.65
CA ALA A 78 -1.53 -9.89 -7.14
C ALA A 78 -0.87 -10.69 -6.00
N VAL A 79 -0.47 -10.03 -4.91
CA VAL A 79 0.28 -10.65 -3.80
C VAL A 79 -0.64 -11.27 -2.75
N TYR A 80 -1.84 -10.73 -2.53
CA TYR A 80 -2.71 -11.12 -1.43
C TYR A 80 -4.09 -11.59 -1.90
N GLY A 81 -4.47 -11.37 -3.15
CA GLY A 81 -5.82 -11.60 -3.65
C GLY A 81 -6.30 -13.02 -3.47
N GLN A 82 -5.45 -14.01 -3.76
CA GLN A 82 -5.80 -15.43 -3.61
C GLN A 82 -6.11 -15.83 -2.16
N TRP A 83 -5.51 -15.14 -1.18
CA TRP A 83 -5.71 -15.45 0.24
C TRP A 83 -6.83 -14.61 0.87
N TYR A 84 -6.91 -13.33 0.52
CA TYR A 84 -7.70 -12.34 1.27
C TYR A 84 -8.81 -11.67 0.46
N LEU A 85 -8.75 -11.67 -0.88
CA LEU A 85 -9.78 -11.06 -1.74
C LEU A 85 -10.67 -12.09 -2.44
N ARG A 86 -10.46 -13.38 -2.17
CA ARG A 86 -11.38 -14.44 -2.61
C ARG A 86 -12.62 -14.52 -1.72
N SER A 87 -13.67 -15.17 -2.22
CA SER A 87 -14.80 -15.55 -1.38
C SER A 87 -14.34 -16.41 -0.20
N PRO A 88 -14.86 -16.17 1.04
CA PRO A 88 -14.55 -16.99 2.19
C PRO A 88 -14.91 -18.45 1.94
N ASN A 89 -14.06 -19.36 2.41
CA ASN A 89 -14.35 -20.78 2.42
C ASN A 89 -14.75 -21.24 3.82
N LEU A 90 -15.16 -22.50 3.96
CA LEU A 90 -15.56 -23.06 5.25
C LEU A 90 -14.50 -22.87 6.34
N ALA A 91 -13.21 -23.02 6.02
CA ALA A 91 -12.13 -22.86 7.00
C ALA A 91 -12.00 -21.40 7.49
N ASP A 92 -12.22 -20.41 6.61
CA ASP A 92 -12.26 -19.01 7.00
C ASP A 92 -13.46 -18.73 7.91
N LEU A 93 -14.62 -19.32 7.59
CA LEU A 93 -15.84 -19.20 8.38
C LEU A 93 -15.64 -19.78 9.80
N TYR A 94 -15.05 -20.97 9.91
CA TYR A 94 -14.73 -21.58 11.21
C TYR A 94 -13.74 -20.73 12.02
N LYS A 95 -12.71 -20.17 11.38
CA LYS A 95 -11.78 -19.24 12.04
C LYS A 95 -12.47 -17.98 12.54
N LEU A 96 -13.42 -17.43 11.78
CA LEU A 96 -14.20 -16.27 12.18
C LEU A 96 -15.12 -16.59 13.36
N LEU A 97 -15.85 -17.71 13.30
CA LEU A 97 -16.73 -18.16 14.38
C LEU A 97 -15.96 -18.40 15.68
N HIS A 98 -14.81 -19.07 15.63
CA HIS A 98 -13.98 -19.32 16.80
C HIS A 98 -13.42 -18.02 17.43
N LYS A 99 -13.18 -16.98 16.61
CA LYS A 99 -12.74 -15.67 17.12
C LYS A 99 -13.87 -14.86 17.75
N ALA A 100 -15.11 -15.08 17.33
CA ALA A 100 -16.28 -14.37 17.85
C ALA A 100 -16.84 -14.96 19.14
N SER A 101 -16.48 -16.21 19.47
CA SER A 101 -16.89 -16.91 20.69
C SER A 101 -16.00 -16.63 21.91
N HIS A 102 -15.11 -15.64 21.83
CA HIS A 102 -14.24 -15.14 22.90
C HIS A 102 -14.28 -13.60 22.95
#